data_AF-A0A293MSY3-F1
#
_entry.id   AF-A0A293MSY3-F1
#
_cell.length_a   1.000
_cell.length_b   1.000
_cell.length_c   1.000
_cell.angle_alpha   90.00
_cell.angle_beta   90.00
_cell.angle_gamma   90.00
#
_symmetry.space_group_name_H-M   'P 1'
#
loop_
_entity.id
_entity.type
_entity.pdbx_description
1 polymer ?
#
loop_
_entity_poly.entity_id
_entity_poly.type
_entity_poly.pdbx_seq_one_letter_code
_entity_poly.pdbx_strand_id
1 'polypeptide(L)'
;MPRIPTVHSKTYVTPRRPFEKERLDQELKLIGEYGLRNKREVWRVKYTLAKIRKAARVLLTLDEKDPKRLFEGNALLRRLASF
;
A
#
# COMPACT_ATOMS: atom_id res chain seq x y z
N MET A 1 -30.61 23.19 -0.69
CA MET A 1 -30.06 21.85 -0.37
C MET A 1 -28.66 22.01 0.21
N PRO A 2 -28.33 21.41 1.36
CA PRO A 2 -26.96 21.42 1.87
C PRO A 2 -26.04 20.60 0.97
N ARG A 3 -24.81 21.06 0.71
CA ARG A 3 -23.82 20.30 -0.07
C ARG A 3 -23.31 19.12 0.77
N ILE A 4 -23.34 17.92 0.19
CA ILE A 4 -22.72 16.73 0.77
C ILE A 4 -21.19 16.91 0.68
N PRO A 5 -20.45 16.79 1.80
CA PRO A 5 -18.99 16.85 1.76
C PRO A 5 -18.43 15.63 1.03
N THR A 6 -17.45 15.88 0.16
CA THR A 6 -16.76 14.81 -0.58
C THR A 6 -15.56 14.34 0.23
N VAL A 7 -15.39 13.01 0.35
CA VAL A 7 -14.26 12.41 1.07
C VAL A 7 -13.05 12.33 0.14
N HIS A 8 -11.92 12.87 0.57
CA HIS A 8 -10.66 12.87 -0.18
C HIS A 8 -9.59 12.13 0.62
N SER A 9 -8.74 11.34 -0.05
CA SER A 9 -7.67 10.60 0.62
C SER A 9 -6.35 10.68 -0.14
N LYS A 10 -5.25 10.64 0.61
CA LYS A 10 -3.91 10.64 0.05
C LYS A 10 -3.51 9.21 -0.37
N THR A 11 -2.96 9.09 -1.56
CA THR A 11 -2.59 7.80 -2.17
C THR A 11 -1.11 7.46 -2.07
N TYR A 12 -0.30 8.32 -1.43
CA TYR A 12 1.15 8.14 -1.31
C TYR A 12 1.65 8.79 -0.01
N VAL A 13 2.80 8.34 0.46
CA VAL A 13 3.51 8.92 1.61
C VAL A 13 4.91 9.31 1.19
N THR A 14 5.36 10.48 1.63
CA THR A 14 6.71 10.98 1.37
C THR A 14 7.72 10.27 2.27
N PRO A 15 8.89 9.87 1.75
CA PRO A 15 9.93 9.27 2.57
C PRO A 15 10.40 10.23 3.67
N ARG A 16 10.76 9.70 4.84
CA ARG A 16 11.22 10.50 5.98
C ARG A 16 12.54 11.23 5.69
N ARG A 17 13.45 10.56 4.97
CA ARG A 17 14.76 11.09 4.57
C ARG A 17 14.73 11.44 3.07
N PRO A 18 14.77 12.73 2.71
CA PRO A 18 14.70 13.14 1.31
C PRO A 18 15.91 12.68 0.49
N PHE A 19 17.12 12.73 1.05
CA PHE A 19 18.37 12.49 0.32
C PHE A 19 19.11 11.26 0.86
N GLU A 20 18.60 10.08 0.51
CA GLU A 20 19.20 8.80 0.89
C GLU A 20 19.59 8.07 -0.39
N LYS A 21 20.90 7.96 -0.64
CA LYS A 21 21.45 7.49 -1.92
C LYS A 21 20.89 6.13 -2.32
N GLU A 22 20.93 5.16 -1.40
CA GLU A 22 20.42 3.80 -1.62
C GLU A 22 18.95 3.79 -2.07
N ARG A 23 18.11 4.61 -1.43
CA ARG A 23 16.68 4.71 -1.79
C ARG A 23 16.50 5.35 -3.17
N LEU A 24 17.27 6.38 -3.48
CA LEU A 24 17.19 7.08 -4.77
C LEU A 24 17.61 6.16 -5.92
N ASP A 25 18.68 5.39 -5.74
CA ASP A 25 19.20 4.44 -6.73
C ASP A 25 18.21 3.29 -6.97
N GLN A 26 17.63 2.72 -5.90
CA GLN A 26 16.59 1.70 -6.01
C GLN A 26 15.33 2.21 -6.71
N GLU A 27 14.88 3.43 -6.37
CA GLU A 27 13.71 4.03 -7.03
C GLU A 27 13.98 4.30 -8.50
N LEU A 28 15.19 4.75 -8.86
CA LEU A 28 15.56 5.00 -10.25
C LEU A 28 15.61 3.70 -11.06
N LYS A 29 16.14 2.61 -10.49
CA LYS A 29 16.13 1.29 -11.11
C LYS A 29 14.69 0.84 -11.42
N LEU A 30 13.78 0.91 -10.45
CA LEU A 30 12.37 0.55 -10.64
C LEU A 30 11.69 1.44 -11.69
N ILE A 31 12.01 2.74 -11.69
CA ILE A 31 11.47 3.67 -12.68
C ILE A 31 11.91 3.27 -14.10
N GLY A 32 13.21 2.96 -14.28
CA GLY A 32 13.75 2.54 -15.57
C GLY A 32 13.21 1.20 -16.04
N GLU A 33 13.11 0.22 -15.15
CA GLU A 33 12.64 -1.14 -15.46
C GLU A 33 11.17 -1.18 -15.87
N TYR A 34 10.31 -0.40 -15.22
CA TYR A 34 8.87 -0.38 -15.48
C TYR A 34 8.39 0.85 -16.29
N GLY A 35 9.31 1.69 -16.79
CA GLY A 35 8.99 2.85 -17.62
C GLY A 35 8.13 3.92 -16.93
N LEU A 36 8.33 4.13 -15.63
CA LEU A 36 7.51 5.07 -14.83
C LEU A 36 7.90 6.54 -15.11
N ARG A 37 6.94 7.46 -15.02
CA ARG A 37 7.24 8.88 -15.26
C ARG A 37 7.78 9.58 -14.02
N ASN A 38 7.24 9.23 -12.84
CA ASN A 38 7.46 9.98 -11.61
C ASN A 38 7.71 9.08 -10.39
N LYS A 39 8.59 9.49 -9.46
CA LYS A 39 8.80 8.81 -8.16
C LYS A 39 7.51 8.65 -7.35
N ARG A 40 6.54 9.54 -7.55
CA ARG A 40 5.22 9.44 -6.91
C ARG A 40 4.47 8.16 -7.28
N GLU A 41 4.67 7.62 -8.48
CA GLU A 41 4.06 6.35 -8.91
C GLU A 41 4.61 5.18 -8.09
N VAL A 42 5.94 5.13 -7.92
CA VAL A 42 6.59 4.17 -7.02
C VAL A 42 6.06 4.33 -5.58
N TRP A 43 5.93 5.57 -5.09
CA TRP A 43 5.44 5.82 -3.72
C TRP A 43 3.98 5.42 -3.52
N ARG A 44 3.13 5.52 -4.56
CA ARG A 44 1.74 5.05 -4.51
C ARG A 44 1.68 3.53 -4.35
N VAL A 45 2.47 2.80 -5.13
CA VAL A 45 2.54 1.33 -5.04
C VAL A 45 3.14 0.88 -3.71
N LYS A 46 4.20 1.54 -3.23
CA LYS A 46 4.74 1.29 -1.89
C LYS A 46 3.70 1.54 -0.80
N TYR A 47 2.87 2.56 -0.95
CA TYR A 47 1.80 2.87 0.01
C TYR A 47 0.67 1.84 0.01
N THR A 48 0.23 1.35 -1.16
CA THR A 48 -0.78 0.28 -1.23
C THR A 48 -0.25 -1.03 -0.61
N LEU A 49 1.00 -1.41 -0.93
CA LEU A 49 1.66 -2.56 -0.31
C LEU A 49 1.75 -2.42 1.22
N ALA A 50 2.11 -1.22 1.72
CA ALA A 50 2.18 -0.96 3.16
C ALA A 50 0.83 -1.13 3.86
N LYS A 51 -0.28 -0.72 3.23
CA LYS A 51 -1.65 -0.97 3.76
C LYS A 51 -1.96 -2.45 3.86
N ILE A 52 -1.69 -3.21 2.79
CA ILE A 52 -1.94 -4.65 2.73
C ILE A 52 -1.12 -5.36 3.82
N ARG A 53 0.17 -5.05 3.93
CA ARG A 53 1.05 -5.61 4.98
C ARG A 53 0.62 -5.21 6.39
N LYS A 54 0.07 -4.01 6.59
CA LYS A 54 -0.46 -3.60 7.90
C LYS A 54 -1.71 -4.40 8.26
N ALA A 55 -2.64 -4.59 7.32
CA ALA A 55 -3.83 -5.41 7.53
C ALA A 55 -3.43 -6.87 7.87
N ALA A 56 -2.54 -7.47 7.06
CA ALA A 56 -2.05 -8.82 7.31
C ALA A 56 -1.41 -8.98 8.71
N ARG A 57 -0.59 -8.01 9.16
CA ARG A 57 0.01 -8.06 10.50
C ARG A 57 -1.02 -8.08 11.62
N VAL A 58 -2.11 -7.32 11.50
CA VAL A 58 -3.20 -7.29 12.49
C VAL A 58 -3.99 -8.60 12.48
N LEU A 59 -4.16 -9.22 11.31
CA LEU A 59 -4.87 -10.50 11.21
C LEU A 59 -4.04 -11.65 11.77
N LEU A 60 -2.72 -11.64 11.57
CA LEU A 60 -1.82 -12.68 12.08
C LEU A 60 -1.63 -12.64 13.60
N THR A 61 -1.97 -11.53 14.26
CA THR A 61 -1.97 -11.46 15.74
C THR A 61 -3.21 -12.08 16.38
N LEU A 62 -4.29 -12.28 15.61
CA LEU A 62 -5.52 -12.93 16.08
C LEU A 62 -5.36 -14.45 16.07
N ASP A 63 -6.15 -15.15 16.86
CA ASP A 63 -6.19 -16.62 16.82
C ASP A 63 -6.65 -17.14 15.45
N GLU A 64 -6.22 -18.34 15.09
CA GLU A 64 -6.51 -18.94 13.78
C GLU A 64 -8.01 -19.16 13.56
N LYS A 65 -8.76 -19.41 14.64
CA LYS A 65 -10.21 -19.61 14.61
C LYS A 65 -11.01 -18.33 14.77
N ASP A 66 -10.35 -17.18 14.90
CA ASP A 66 -11.03 -15.90 15.03
C ASP A 66 -11.84 -15.61 13.75
N PRO A 67 -13.15 -15.31 13.86
CA PRO A 67 -14.00 -15.10 12.70
C PRO A 67 -13.54 -13.93 11.83
N LYS A 68 -12.92 -12.90 12.42
CA LYS A 68 -12.38 -11.75 11.71
C LYS A 68 -11.15 -12.13 10.90
N ARG A 69 -10.26 -12.96 11.46
CA ARG A 69 -9.08 -13.47 10.75
C ARG A 69 -9.49 -14.30 9.53
N LEU A 70 -10.45 -15.20 9.70
CA LEU A 70 -10.96 -16.04 8.62
C LEU A 70 -11.60 -15.21 7.51
N PHE A 71 -12.49 -14.28 7.86
CA PHE A 71 -13.20 -13.48 6.86
C PHE A 71 -12.29 -12.46 6.16
N GLU A 72 -11.64 -11.57 6.91
CA GLU A 72 -10.80 -10.52 6.33
C GLU A 72 -9.52 -11.08 5.70
N GLY A 73 -8.97 -12.17 6.24
CA GLY A 73 -7.81 -12.86 5.67
C GLY A 73 -8.13 -13.45 4.30
N ASN A 74 -9.21 -14.21 4.19
CA ASN A 74 -9.65 -14.76 2.90
C ASN A 74 -10.02 -13.67 1.90
N ALA A 75 -10.67 -12.58 2.35
CA ALA A 75 -10.97 -11.43 1.49
C ALA A 75 -9.70 -10.74 0.97
N LEU A 76 -8.68 -10.59 1.82
CA LEU A 76 -7.37 -10.01 1.44
C LEU A 76 -6.69 -10.90 0.38
N LEU A 77 -6.64 -12.21 0.60
CA LEU A 77 -6.05 -13.17 -0.34
C LEU A 77 -6.79 -13.19 -1.68
N ARG A 78 -8.12 -13.21 -1.66
CA ARG A 78 -8.95 -13.18 -2.88
C ARG A 78 -8.70 -11.92 -3.69
N ARG A 79 -8.56 -10.76 -3.04
CA ARG A 79 -8.25 -9.51 -3.72
C ARG A 79 -6.88 -9.54 -4.39
N LEU A 80 -5.89 -10.19 -3.78
CA LEU A 80 -4.54 -10.31 -4.33
C LEU A 80 -4.45 -11.33 -5.47
N ALA A 81 -5.18 -12.44 -5.37
CA ALA A 81 -5.20 -13.50 -6.38
C ALA A 81 -6.05 -13.16 -7.62
N SER A 82 -6.96 -12.19 -7.49
CA SER A 82 -7.82 -11.71 -8.59
C SER A 82 -7.19 -10.57 -9.41
N PHE A 83 -5.94 -10.19 -9.12
CA PHE A 83 -5.18 -9.25 -9.94
C PHE A 83 -4.55 -9.93 -11.15
#